data_AF-A0A7Z0E1K2-F1
#
_entry.id   AF-A0A7Z0E1K2-F1
#
_cell.length_a   1.000
_cell.length_b   1.000
_cell.length_c   1.000
_cell.angle_alpha   90.00
_cell.angle_beta   90.00
_cell.angle_gamma   90.00
#
_symmetry.space_group_name_H-M   'P 1'
#
loop_
_entity.id
_entity.type
_entity.pdbx_description
1 polymer ?
#
loop_
_entity_poly.entity_id
_entity_poly.type
_entity_poly.pdbx_seq_one_letter_code
_entity_poly.pdbx_strand_id
1 'polypeptide(L)'
;MIPQTRRLLQFFEPYCGDTETIQRLLEMVDDRGSWSRAHNLFQHIRHKTLRAEKTFDHTARAQYLFEEVCAKSLYNLSRGPAPFDVDAPFWIVPNALSLAKQLNLDPVEVVDVLDKV
;
A
#
# COMPACT_ATOMS: atom_id res chain seq x y z
N MET A 1 8.83 5.54 8.89
CA MET A 1 8.17 4.61 7.95
C MET A 1 6.65 4.60 8.16
N ILE A 2 6.14 4.23 9.34
CA ILE A 2 4.70 4.19 9.63
C ILE A 2 3.95 5.51 9.36
N PRO A 3 4.42 6.69 9.81
CA PRO A 3 3.73 7.96 9.53
C PRO A 3 3.67 8.28 8.03
N GLN A 4 4.74 7.98 7.29
CA GLN A 4 4.79 8.17 5.83
C GLN A 4 3.80 7.25 5.12
N THR A 5 3.77 5.97 5.48
CA THR A 5 2.81 5.00 4.94
C THR A 5 1.37 5.47 5.15
N ARG A 6 1.03 5.92 6.36
CA ARG A 6 -0.31 6.46 6.66
C ARG A 6 -0.66 7.61 5.72
N ARG A 7 0.22 8.61 5.62
CA ARG A 7 -0.07 9.82 4.84
C ARG A 7 -0.22 9.52 3.35
N LEU A 8 0.59 8.60 2.81
CA LEU A 8 0.43 8.14 1.43
C LEU A 8 -0.92 7.43 1.22
N LEU A 9 -1.32 6.54 2.14
CA LEU A 9 -2.63 5.88 2.07
C LEU A 9 -3.78 6.91 2.10
N GLN A 10 -3.71 7.90 2.99
CA GLN A 10 -4.70 8.99 3.05
C GLN A 10 -4.70 9.85 1.79
N PHE A 11 -3.54 10.09 1.21
CA PHE A 11 -3.40 10.84 -0.03
C PHE A 11 -4.07 10.12 -1.21
N PHE A 12 -3.89 8.82 -1.35
CA PHE A 12 -4.44 8.06 -2.47
C PHE A 12 -5.91 7.65 -2.31
N GLU A 13 -6.41 7.49 -1.07
CA GLU A 13 -7.80 7.05 -0.81
C GLU A 13 -8.87 7.75 -1.67
N PRO A 14 -8.92 9.10 -1.77
CA PRO A 14 -9.96 9.78 -2.55
C PRO A 14 -9.85 9.58 -4.07
N TYR A 15 -8.72 9.07 -4.57
CA TYR A 15 -8.47 8.85 -5.99
C TYR A 15 -8.64 7.39 -6.43
N CYS A 16 -8.79 6.47 -5.47
CA CYS A 16 -8.92 5.04 -5.72
C CYS A 16 -10.40 4.65 -5.88
N GLY A 17 -10.73 3.92 -6.95
CA GLY A 17 -12.09 3.45 -7.18
C GLY A 17 -12.54 2.34 -6.22
N ASP A 18 -11.60 1.50 -5.76
CA ASP A 18 -11.80 0.50 -4.72
C ASP A 18 -11.11 0.96 -3.43
N THR A 19 -11.88 1.33 -2.41
CA THR A 19 -11.31 1.86 -1.15
C THR A 19 -11.23 0.79 -0.05
N GLU A 20 -11.66 -0.45 -0.29
CA GLU A 20 -11.78 -1.45 0.77
C GLU A 20 -10.41 -1.74 1.41
N THR A 21 -9.41 -2.01 0.58
CA THR A 21 -8.08 -2.43 1.03
C THR A 21 -7.28 -1.27 1.59
N ILE A 22 -7.44 -0.06 1.04
CA ILE A 22 -6.79 1.14 1.57
C ILE A 22 -7.33 1.52 2.96
N GLN A 23 -8.65 1.40 3.18
CA GLN A 23 -9.27 1.66 4.47
C GLN A 23 -8.81 0.66 5.53
N ARG A 24 -8.75 -0.63 5.17
CA ARG A 24 -8.22 -1.67 6.06
C ARG A 24 -6.74 -1.42 6.38
N LEU A 25 -5.94 -0.97 5.43
CA LEU A 25 -4.55 -0.57 5.70
C LEU A 25 -4.49 0.62 6.66
N LEU A 26 -5.31 1.65 6.46
CA LEU A 26 -5.35 2.82 7.35
C LEU A 26 -5.69 2.46 8.79
N GLU A 27 -6.67 1.57 9.00
CA GLU A 27 -7.01 1.03 10.33
C GLU A 27 -5.82 0.29 10.95
N MET A 28 -5.17 -0.57 10.17
CA MET A 28 -4.06 -1.40 10.66
C MET A 28 -2.81 -0.58 10.97
N VAL A 29 -2.55 0.49 10.23
CA VAL A 29 -1.38 1.35 10.46
C VAL A 29 -1.36 1.94 11.89
N ASP A 30 -2.54 2.25 12.44
CA ASP A 30 -2.67 2.80 13.80
C ASP A 30 -2.78 1.71 14.90
N ASP A 31 -3.19 0.49 14.54
CA ASP A 31 -3.32 -0.65 15.48
C ASP A 31 -2.18 -1.66 15.32
N ARG A 32 -1.12 -1.50 16.12
CA ARG A 32 0.00 -2.46 16.18
C ARG A 32 -0.43 -3.90 16.50
N GLY A 33 -1.50 -4.08 17.28
CA GLY A 33 -2.04 -5.39 17.62
C GLY A 33 -2.59 -6.13 16.40
N SER A 34 -2.99 -5.40 15.35
CA SER A 34 -3.48 -5.97 14.10
C SER A 34 -2.37 -6.42 13.14
N TRP A 35 -1.12 -5.97 13.29
CA TRP A 35 -0.09 -6.11 12.25
C TRP A 35 0.21 -7.55 11.85
N SER A 36 0.08 -8.51 12.77
CA SER A 36 0.22 -9.95 12.46
C SER A 36 -0.84 -10.44 11.46
N ARG A 37 -2.01 -9.80 11.41
CA ARG A 37 -3.09 -10.08 10.44
C ARG A 37 -2.82 -9.46 9.07
N ALA A 38 -1.79 -8.62 8.91
CA ALA A 38 -1.49 -7.95 7.64
C ALA A 38 -1.10 -8.95 6.55
N HIS A 39 -0.61 -10.14 6.94
CA HIS A 39 -0.41 -11.24 6.01
C HIS A 39 -1.71 -11.65 5.30
N ASN A 40 -2.81 -11.76 6.04
CA ASN A 40 -4.11 -12.12 5.45
C ASN A 40 -4.63 -11.01 4.54
N LEU A 41 -4.43 -9.74 4.93
CA LEU A 41 -4.76 -8.61 4.07
C LEU A 41 -3.92 -8.62 2.79
N PHE A 42 -2.62 -8.91 2.88
CA PHE A 42 -1.76 -9.09 1.71
C PHE A 42 -2.31 -10.17 0.76
N GLN A 43 -2.70 -11.35 1.28
CA GLN A 43 -3.28 -12.41 0.43
C GLN A 43 -4.55 -11.93 -0.27
N HIS A 44 -5.40 -11.17 0.42
CA HIS A 44 -6.60 -10.59 -0.16
C HIS A 44 -6.28 -9.58 -1.28
N ILE A 45 -5.36 -8.64 -1.03
CA ILE A 45 -4.89 -7.67 -2.03
C ILE A 45 -4.28 -8.42 -3.22
N ARG A 46 -3.47 -9.46 -2.98
CA ARG A 46 -2.82 -10.24 -4.05
C ARG A 46 -3.82 -10.87 -5.01
N HIS A 47 -4.95 -11.36 -4.51
CA HIS A 47 -6.03 -11.85 -5.37
C HIS A 47 -6.62 -10.74 -6.25
N LYS A 48 -6.80 -9.52 -5.71
CA LYS A 48 -7.23 -8.35 -6.49
C LYS A 48 -6.18 -7.96 -7.54
N THR A 49 -4.90 -7.93 -7.19
CA THR A 49 -3.78 -7.68 -8.13
C THR A 49 -3.80 -8.66 -9.29
N LEU A 50 -3.89 -9.96 -9.02
CA LEU A 50 -3.93 -11.00 -10.04
C LEU A 50 -5.16 -10.87 -10.96
N ARG A 51 -6.29 -10.42 -10.42
CA ARG A 51 -7.49 -10.15 -11.23
C ARG A 51 -7.28 -8.94 -12.14
N ALA A 52 -6.75 -7.83 -11.61
CA ALA A 52 -6.44 -6.63 -12.38
C ALA A 52 -5.42 -6.91 -13.51
N GLU A 53 -4.42 -7.75 -13.24
CA GLU A 53 -3.47 -8.22 -14.26
C GLU A 53 -4.15 -8.98 -15.40
N LYS A 54 -5.11 -9.87 -15.08
CA LYS A 54 -5.86 -10.63 -16.11
C LYS A 54 -6.77 -9.75 -16.96
N THR A 55 -7.29 -8.66 -16.40
CA THR A 55 -8.18 -7.72 -17.11
C THR A 55 -7.45 -6.53 -17.69
N PHE A 56 -6.11 -6.49 -17.62
CA PHE A 56 -5.28 -5.36 -18.06
C PHE A 56 -5.70 -4.01 -17.43
N ASP A 57 -6.20 -4.06 -16.20
CA ASP A 57 -6.54 -2.85 -15.44
C ASP A 57 -5.27 -2.30 -14.78
N HIS A 58 -4.58 -1.43 -15.51
CA HIS A 58 -3.29 -0.86 -15.09
C HIS A 58 -3.41 0.01 -13.84
N THR A 59 -4.51 0.75 -13.69
CA THR A 59 -4.74 1.62 -12.53
C THR A 59 -4.99 0.79 -11.29
N ALA A 60 -5.90 -0.17 -11.34
CA ALA A 60 -6.18 -1.05 -10.20
C ALA A 60 -4.93 -1.87 -9.83
N ARG A 61 -4.19 -2.37 -10.83
CA ARG A 61 -2.92 -3.07 -10.59
C ARG A 61 -1.91 -2.19 -9.86
N ALA A 62 -1.71 -0.94 -10.29
CA ALA A 62 -0.77 -0.03 -9.64
C ALA A 62 -1.20 0.27 -8.19
N GLN A 63 -2.50 0.43 -7.96
CA GLN A 63 -3.05 0.60 -6.61
C GLN A 63 -2.73 -0.61 -5.73
N TYR A 64 -3.08 -1.81 -6.17
CA TYR A 64 -2.89 -3.01 -5.36
C TYR A 64 -1.41 -3.35 -5.12
N LEU A 65 -0.51 -3.02 -6.06
CA LEU A 65 0.93 -3.19 -5.83
C LEU A 65 1.46 -2.24 -4.75
N PHE A 66 0.96 -1.01 -4.69
CA PHE A 66 1.26 -0.07 -3.59
C PHE A 66 0.73 -0.58 -2.25
N GLU A 67 -0.50 -1.10 -2.23
CA GLU A 67 -1.11 -1.65 -1.03
C GLU A 67 -0.45 -2.95 -0.55
N GLU A 68 -0.03 -3.83 -1.48
CA GLU A 68 0.69 -5.07 -1.16
C GLU A 68 1.97 -4.77 -0.36
N VAL A 69 2.77 -3.80 -0.81
CA VAL A 69 4.03 -3.46 -0.12
C VAL A 69 3.79 -2.78 1.22
N CYS A 70 2.68 -2.06 1.38
CA CYS A 70 2.25 -1.56 2.69
C CYS A 70 1.89 -2.72 3.64
N ALA A 71 1.08 -3.68 3.18
CA ALA A 71 0.69 -4.86 3.97
C ALA A 71 1.90 -5.72 4.37
N LYS A 72 2.82 -5.99 3.42
CA LYS A 72 4.07 -6.70 3.68
C LYS A 72 4.90 -6.00 4.76
N SER A 73 5.03 -4.67 4.65
CA SER A 73 5.80 -3.86 5.60
C SER A 73 5.22 -3.92 7.02
N LEU A 74 3.89 -3.81 7.16
CA LEU A 74 3.22 -3.95 8.46
C LEU A 74 3.42 -5.35 9.06
N TYR A 75 3.26 -6.41 8.25
CA TYR A 75 3.48 -7.78 8.73
C TYR A 75 4.91 -8.00 9.22
N ASN A 76 5.90 -7.53 8.45
CA ASN A 76 7.31 -7.68 8.83
C ASN A 76 7.62 -6.97 10.17
N LEU A 77 7.00 -5.81 10.43
CA LEU A 77 7.13 -5.13 11.72
C LEU A 77 6.49 -5.91 12.89
N SER A 78 5.50 -6.77 12.62
CA SER A 78 4.88 -7.62 13.64
C SER A 78 5.82 -8.76 14.10
N ARG A 79 6.93 -9.00 13.39
CA ARG A 79 7.88 -10.11 13.65
C ARG A 79 7.21 -11.48 13.65
N GLY A 80 6.18 -11.65 12.82
CA GLY A 80 5.53 -12.93 12.61
C GLY A 80 6.46 -13.97 11.94
N PRO A 81 6.13 -15.26 11.99
CA PRO A 81 6.88 -16.30 11.30
C PRO A 81 6.82 -16.10 9.78
N ALA A 82 7.84 -16.58 9.06
CA ALA A 82 7.93 -16.46 7.60
C ALA A 82 7.68 -15.02 7.09
N PRO A 83 8.56 -14.07 7.45
CA PRO A 83 8.43 -12.68 7.00
C PRO A 83 8.51 -12.60 5.47
N PHE A 84 7.89 -11.55 4.91
CA PHE A 84 8.11 -11.18 3.52
C PHE A 84 9.53 -10.63 3.33
N ASP A 85 9.90 -10.37 2.07
CA ASP A 85 11.19 -9.78 1.72
C ASP A 85 11.49 -8.52 2.56
N VAL A 86 12.73 -8.46 3.05
CA VAL A 86 13.20 -7.39 3.95
C VAL A 86 13.18 -6.00 3.29
N ASP A 87 13.15 -5.98 1.97
CA ASP A 87 13.15 -4.77 1.16
C ASP A 87 11.74 -4.20 0.91
N ALA A 88 10.67 -4.87 1.35
CA ALA A 88 9.30 -4.44 1.12
C ALA A 88 9.03 -2.96 1.46
N PRO A 89 9.57 -2.37 2.56
CA PRO A 89 9.39 -0.95 2.85
C PRO A 89 10.02 -0.01 1.81
N PHE A 90 11.10 -0.41 1.13
CA PHE A 90 11.74 0.39 0.10
C PHE A 90 10.90 0.48 -1.18
N TRP A 91 9.96 -0.44 -1.38
CA TRP A 91 9.06 -0.45 -2.54
C TRP A 91 7.81 0.42 -2.36
N ILE A 92 7.55 0.94 -1.15
CA ILE A 92 6.40 1.82 -0.88
C ILE A 92 6.44 3.07 -1.77
N VAL A 93 7.57 3.79 -1.80
CA VAL A 93 7.70 5.04 -2.57
C VAL A 93 7.70 4.78 -4.08
N PRO A 94 8.47 3.83 -4.63
CA PRO A 94 8.37 3.48 -6.05
C PRO A 94 6.94 3.12 -6.50
N ASN A 95 6.21 2.33 -5.70
CA ASN A 95 4.83 1.97 -6.05
C ASN A 95 3.86 3.14 -5.89
N ALA A 96 4.05 4.03 -4.90
CA ALA A 96 3.29 5.26 -4.78
C ALA A 96 3.45 6.17 -6.02
N LEU A 97 4.69 6.35 -6.49
CA LEU A 97 4.95 7.14 -7.70
C LEU A 97 4.35 6.49 -8.95
N SER A 98 4.39 5.15 -9.04
CA SER A 98 3.75 4.40 -10.12
C SER A 98 2.23 4.57 -10.11
N LEU A 99 1.59 4.54 -8.93
CA LEU A 99 0.16 4.77 -8.77
C LEU A 99 -0.23 6.21 -9.15
N ALA A 100 0.51 7.21 -8.67
CA ALA A 100 0.27 8.61 -9.03
C ALA A 100 0.29 8.81 -10.55
N LYS A 101 1.25 8.18 -11.24
CA LYS A 101 1.30 8.19 -12.71
C LYS A 101 0.04 7.59 -13.36
N GLN A 102 -0.49 6.47 -12.85
CA GLN A 102 -1.73 5.88 -13.38
C GLN A 102 -2.97 6.74 -13.10
N LEU A 103 -2.96 7.51 -12.02
CA LEU A 103 -4.04 8.41 -11.62
C LEU A 103 -3.91 9.81 -12.24
N ASN A 104 -2.87 10.07 -13.04
CA ASN A 104 -2.53 11.40 -13.57
C ASN A 104 -2.34 12.48 -12.49
N LEU A 105 -1.78 12.10 -11.34
CA LEU A 105 -1.39 13.00 -10.25
C LEU A 105 0.06 13.47 -10.43
N ASP A 106 0.40 14.64 -9.89
CA ASP A 106 1.77 15.15 -9.95
C ASP A 106 2.66 14.36 -8.98
N PRO A 107 3.77 13.75 -9.44
CA PRO A 107 4.74 13.09 -8.56
C PRO A 107 5.26 13.99 -7.43
N VAL A 108 5.28 15.31 -7.61
CA VAL A 108 5.67 16.27 -6.56
C VAL A 108 4.71 16.19 -5.37
N GLU A 109 3.40 16.01 -5.59
CA GLU A 109 2.43 15.87 -4.49
C GLU A 109 2.72 14.64 -3.63
N VAL A 110 3.17 13.54 -4.25
CA VAL A 110 3.56 12.31 -3.53
C VAL A 110 4.79 12.56 -2.66
N VAL A 111 5.76 13.32 -3.16
CA VAL A 111 6.99 13.66 -2.42
C VAL A 111 6.68 14.62 -1.28
N ASP A 112 5.85 15.63 -1.51
CA ASP A 112 5.43 16.61 -0.49
C ASP A 112 4.71 15.92 0.70
N VAL A 113 3.98 14.84 0.45
CA VAL A 113 3.35 14.01 1.49
C VAL A 113 4.39 13.36 2.42
N LEU A 114 5.60 13.09 1.92
CA LEU A 114 6.70 12.49 2.67
C LEU A 114 7.47 13.52 3.51
N ASP A 115 7.60 14.75 3.03
CA ASP A 115 8.46 15.80 3.61
C ASP A 115 7.82 16.60 4.77
N LYS A 116 6.52 16.46 5.00
CA LYS A 116 5.83 17.13 6.13
C LYS A 116 6.31 16.53 7.46
N VAL A 117 7.30 17.13 8.12
CA VAL A 117 7.77 16.74 9.48
C VAL A 117 6.74 17.16 10.52
#